data_AF-A0A934MJB0-F1
#
_entry.id   AF-A0A934MJB0-F1
#
_cell.length_a   1.000
_cell.length_b   1.000
_cell.length_c   1.000
_cell.angle_alpha   90.00
_cell.angle_beta   90.00
_cell.angle_gamma   90.00
#
_symmetry.space_group_name_H-M   'P 1'
#
loop_
_entity.id
_entity.type
_entity.pdbx_description
1 polymer ?
#
loop_
_entity_poly.entity_id
_entity_poly.type
_entity_poly.pdbx_seq_one_letter_code
_entity_poly.pdbx_strand_id
1 'polypeptide(L)'
;MNYFSDEFKKYLVEHYVLDAWQFVVNTQKNIVTAGYCCHVIESINSKMEDEHRGWQDEINKEIQQLLAEKGTGSVGISYEGLPQFKMDMFGIPVDYPFLIDKYIKDFFQYLRNAMDSAAQIVNSALLANQGLNIERVDFNKIIHVLSNASYVQVFSNTLTVLLRIQNSIEFAYMTEFNNRIKHISDTKLILSRELFGDGMTSKIDAFYKKGNQFAQQDILTITKEVFDFVGKEIILLLEAISQDIKLDAFIHGRTHDLKFHVQTVKDAPDSSFTVVYVEAVDSIDELPEILRVLLVRSNEEVNSMNSDYDDILVRDKHQNYIGRFILDESIHNDGLLQYRRYKKDNYEGVLAFIEQTKKIYPIRPFLMTGVIVSKE
;
A
#
# COMPACT_ATOMS: atom_id res chain seq x y z
N MET A 1 -18.90 4.23 3.30
CA MET A 1 -17.72 5.11 3.45
C MET A 1 -16.83 4.92 2.24
N ASN A 2 -16.26 5.99 1.66
CA ASN A 2 -15.22 5.85 0.65
C ASN A 2 -13.87 5.66 1.34
N TYR A 3 -13.34 4.43 1.36
CA TYR A 3 -12.11 4.09 2.08
C TYR A 3 -10.83 4.68 1.46
N PHE A 4 -10.92 5.31 0.29
CA PHE A 4 -9.81 5.98 -0.38
C PHE A 4 -9.97 7.51 -0.38
N SER A 5 -10.68 8.05 0.60
CA SER A 5 -10.96 9.48 0.74
C SER A 5 -10.35 10.09 2.00
N ASP A 6 -10.29 11.42 2.02
CA ASP A 6 -9.87 12.16 3.21
C ASP A 6 -10.79 11.94 4.42
N GLU A 7 -12.04 11.53 4.21
CA GLU A 7 -12.96 11.14 5.30
C GLU A 7 -12.40 9.93 6.05
N PHE A 8 -11.95 8.90 5.34
CA PHE A 8 -11.34 7.73 5.97
C PHE A 8 -9.98 8.07 6.59
N LYS A 9 -9.20 8.97 5.95
CA LYS A 9 -7.95 9.46 6.55
C LYS A 9 -8.21 10.14 7.90
N LYS A 10 -9.24 11.00 8.01
CA LYS A 10 -9.65 11.65 9.27
C LYS A 10 -10.13 10.64 10.30
N TYR A 11 -10.89 9.63 9.87
CA TYR A 11 -11.28 8.51 10.74
C TYR A 11 -10.08 7.81 11.38
N LEU A 12 -9.01 7.56 10.62
CA LEU A 12 -7.77 6.97 11.18
C LEU A 12 -7.04 7.91 12.16
N VAL A 13 -7.18 9.23 12.01
CA VAL A 13 -6.67 10.21 12.99
C VAL A 13 -7.44 10.08 14.30
N GLU A 14 -8.77 10.06 14.24
CA GLU A 14 -9.65 10.00 15.42
C GLU A 14 -9.35 8.77 16.29
N HIS A 15 -8.92 7.67 15.68
CA HIS A 15 -8.58 6.41 16.34
C HIS A 15 -7.07 6.19 16.57
N TYR A 16 -6.22 7.23 16.43
CA TYR A 16 -4.77 7.15 16.66
C TYR A 16 -4.06 6.04 15.88
N VAL A 17 -4.49 5.79 14.64
CA VAL A 17 -3.95 4.76 13.74
C VAL A 17 -3.65 5.30 12.33
N LEU A 18 -3.39 6.61 12.23
CA LEU A 18 -3.06 7.29 10.97
C LEU A 18 -1.87 6.66 10.22
N ASP A 19 -0.93 6.01 10.90
CA ASP A 19 0.18 5.29 10.27
C ASP A 19 -0.30 4.20 9.29
N ALA A 20 -1.52 3.66 9.46
CA ALA A 20 -2.12 2.75 8.51
C ALA A 20 -2.46 3.37 7.15
N TRP A 21 -2.66 4.70 7.08
CA TRP A 21 -3.08 5.40 5.86
C TRP A 21 -2.10 5.22 4.69
N GLN A 22 -0.79 5.16 4.97
CA GLN A 22 0.21 4.94 3.93
C GLN A 22 0.01 3.61 3.20
N PHE A 23 -0.45 2.58 3.92
CA PHE A 23 -0.72 1.26 3.36
C PHE A 23 -2.06 1.21 2.62
N VAL A 24 -3.05 1.99 3.06
CA VAL A 24 -4.30 2.23 2.31
C VAL A 24 -3.99 2.83 0.93
N VAL A 25 -3.20 3.91 0.91
CA VAL A 25 -2.76 4.56 -0.33
C VAL A 25 -1.95 3.61 -1.21
N ASN A 26 -1.03 2.84 -0.63
CA ASN A 26 -0.24 1.87 -1.39
C ASN A 26 -1.11 0.75 -1.99
N THR A 27 -2.09 0.26 -1.23
CA THR A 27 -3.06 -0.75 -1.68
C THR A 27 -3.84 -0.22 -2.89
N GLN A 28 -4.34 1.02 -2.82
CA GLN A 28 -5.06 1.65 -3.92
C GLN A 28 -4.18 1.80 -5.16
N LYS A 29 -2.94 2.30 -5.00
CA LYS A 29 -1.98 2.45 -6.10
C LYS A 29 -1.70 1.12 -6.80
N ASN A 30 -1.50 0.05 -6.03
CA ASN A 30 -1.29 -1.29 -6.57
C ASN A 30 -2.52 -1.79 -7.36
N ILE A 31 -3.73 -1.61 -6.83
CA ILE A 31 -4.98 -1.98 -7.53
C ILE A 31 -5.15 -1.17 -8.82
N VAL A 32 -4.96 0.15 -8.79
CA VAL A 32 -5.06 1.01 -9.98
C VAL A 32 -4.05 0.58 -11.05
N THR A 33 -2.82 0.25 -10.64
CA THR A 33 -1.77 -0.20 -11.55
C THR A 33 -2.11 -1.57 -12.16
N ALA A 34 -2.65 -2.49 -11.37
CA ALA A 34 -3.15 -3.77 -11.89
C ALA A 34 -4.32 -3.56 -12.88
N GLY A 35 -5.24 -2.65 -12.59
CA GLY A 35 -6.33 -2.29 -13.49
C GLY A 35 -5.85 -1.72 -14.82
N TYR A 36 -4.79 -0.90 -14.80
CA TYR A 36 -4.10 -0.45 -16.00
C TYR A 36 -3.50 -1.62 -16.79
N CYS A 37 -2.84 -2.57 -16.12
CA CYS A 37 -2.30 -3.77 -16.79
C CYS A 37 -3.41 -4.58 -17.47
N CYS A 38 -4.55 -4.77 -16.80
CA CYS A 38 -5.71 -5.46 -17.37
C CYS A 38 -6.22 -4.79 -18.66
N HIS A 39 -6.40 -3.47 -18.63
CA HIS A 39 -6.81 -2.70 -19.81
C HIS A 39 -5.81 -2.77 -20.96
N VAL A 40 -4.51 -2.76 -20.66
CA VAL A 40 -3.48 -2.89 -21.69
C VAL A 40 -3.51 -4.28 -22.33
N ILE A 41 -3.66 -5.34 -21.53
CA ILE A 41 -3.78 -6.72 -22.04
C ILE A 41 -5.02 -6.85 -22.95
N GLU A 42 -6.17 -6.33 -22.52
CA GLU A 42 -7.40 -6.28 -23.33
C GLU A 42 -7.18 -5.52 -24.64
N SER A 43 -6.57 -4.35 -24.58
CA SER A 43 -6.31 -3.50 -25.75
C SER A 43 -5.37 -4.16 -26.76
N ILE A 44 -4.32 -4.84 -26.28
CA ILE A 44 -3.38 -5.56 -27.16
C ILE A 44 -4.10 -6.75 -27.82
N ASN A 45 -4.91 -7.51 -27.07
CA ASN A 45 -5.67 -8.62 -27.65
C ASN A 45 -6.64 -8.14 -28.73
N SER A 46 -7.34 -7.02 -28.51
CA SER A 46 -8.23 -6.40 -29.51
C SER A 46 -7.45 -5.94 -30.75
N LYS A 47 -6.31 -5.25 -30.57
CA LYS A 47 -5.47 -4.83 -31.70
C LYS A 47 -4.93 -5.99 -32.52
N MET A 48 -4.47 -7.05 -31.85
CA MET A 48 -4.07 -8.28 -32.53
C MET A 48 -5.22 -8.88 -33.35
N GLU A 49 -6.46 -8.72 -32.90
CA GLU A 49 -7.63 -9.23 -33.62
C GLU A 49 -7.94 -8.38 -34.84
N ASP A 50 -7.93 -7.05 -34.69
CA ASP A 50 -8.16 -6.11 -35.77
C ASP A 50 -7.09 -6.24 -36.87
N GLU A 51 -5.81 -6.31 -36.50
CA GLU A 51 -4.70 -6.51 -37.44
C GLU A 51 -4.81 -7.84 -38.19
N HIS A 52 -5.23 -8.90 -37.50
CA HIS A 52 -5.39 -10.20 -38.12
C HIS A 52 -6.58 -10.24 -39.08
N ARG A 53 -7.73 -9.70 -38.69
CA ARG A 53 -8.93 -9.58 -39.55
C ARG A 53 -8.64 -8.72 -40.78
N GLY A 54 -7.96 -7.59 -40.59
CA GLY A 54 -7.56 -6.71 -41.70
C GLY A 54 -6.69 -7.43 -42.73
N TRP A 55 -5.72 -8.21 -42.26
CA TRP A 55 -4.89 -9.06 -43.12
C TRP A 55 -5.68 -10.14 -43.86
N GLN A 56 -6.61 -10.83 -43.17
CA GLN A 56 -7.48 -11.82 -43.82
C GLN A 56 -8.36 -11.17 -44.91
N ASP A 57 -8.89 -9.98 -44.65
CA ASP A 57 -9.70 -9.22 -45.62
C ASP A 57 -8.89 -8.81 -46.85
N GLU A 58 -7.62 -8.45 -46.68
CA GLU A 58 -6.71 -8.14 -47.80
C GLU A 58 -6.47 -9.37 -48.69
N ILE A 59 -6.17 -10.52 -48.09
CA ILE A 59 -6.01 -11.78 -48.83
C ILE A 59 -7.31 -12.17 -49.54
N ASN A 60 -8.45 -12.06 -48.85
CA ASN A 60 -9.74 -12.38 -49.44
C ASN A 60 -10.06 -11.48 -50.64
N LYS A 61 -9.76 -10.18 -50.55
CA LYS A 61 -9.91 -9.24 -51.68
C LYS A 61 -9.04 -9.63 -52.86
N GLU A 62 -7.77 -9.99 -52.62
CA GLU A 62 -6.85 -10.43 -53.68
C GLU A 62 -7.36 -11.71 -54.37
N ILE A 63 -7.81 -12.70 -53.59
CA ILE A 63 -8.40 -13.93 -54.13
C ILE A 63 -9.64 -13.61 -54.99
N GLN A 64 -10.54 -12.76 -54.51
CA GLN A 64 -11.75 -12.39 -55.26
C GLN A 64 -11.42 -11.66 -56.57
N GLN A 65 -10.42 -10.79 -56.57
CA GLN A 65 -9.95 -10.13 -57.79
C GLN A 65 -9.37 -11.13 -58.80
N LEU A 66 -8.51 -12.06 -58.35
CA LEU A 66 -7.95 -13.09 -59.22
C LEU A 66 -9.02 -14.01 -59.82
N LEU A 67 -10.02 -14.39 -59.02
CA LEU A 67 -11.17 -15.18 -59.49
C LEU A 67 -12.00 -14.42 -60.53
N ALA A 68 -12.24 -13.12 -60.32
CA ALA A 68 -12.99 -12.29 -61.26
C ALA A 68 -12.26 -12.09 -62.60
N GLU A 69 -10.93 -11.93 -62.56
CA GLU A 69 -10.12 -11.66 -63.77
C GLU A 69 -9.76 -12.92 -64.55
N LYS A 70 -9.44 -14.02 -63.86
CA LYS A 70 -8.80 -15.22 -64.45
C LYS A 70 -9.63 -16.50 -64.30
N GLY A 71 -10.76 -16.45 -63.60
CA GLY A 71 -11.59 -17.62 -63.28
C GLY A 71 -10.94 -18.63 -62.32
N THR A 72 -9.68 -18.42 -61.95
CA THR A 72 -8.88 -19.23 -61.00
C THR A 72 -7.94 -18.29 -60.25
N GLY A 73 -7.63 -18.58 -58.98
CA GLY A 73 -6.78 -17.71 -58.16
C GLY A 73 -5.97 -18.49 -57.13
N SER A 74 -4.73 -18.06 -56.91
CA SER A 74 -3.82 -18.60 -55.89
C SER A 74 -3.02 -17.44 -55.29
N VAL A 75 -3.01 -17.33 -53.96
CA VAL A 75 -2.22 -16.34 -53.22
C VAL A 75 -1.15 -17.08 -52.42
N GLY A 76 0.08 -16.58 -52.49
CA GLY A 76 1.20 -17.11 -51.72
C GLY A 76 1.37 -16.32 -50.42
N ILE A 77 1.35 -17.01 -49.28
CA ILE A 77 1.59 -16.38 -47.97
C ILE A 77 3.05 -16.60 -47.58
N SER A 78 3.79 -15.51 -47.41
CA SER A 78 5.15 -15.52 -46.85
C SER A 78 5.12 -15.11 -45.38
N TYR A 79 6.18 -15.43 -44.64
CA TYR A 79 6.32 -15.02 -43.24
C TYR A 79 6.32 -13.49 -43.07
N GLU A 80 6.95 -12.77 -43.98
CA GLU A 80 6.95 -11.29 -44.01
C GLU A 80 5.57 -10.70 -44.32
N GLY A 81 4.74 -11.46 -45.04
CA GLY A 81 3.37 -11.09 -45.36
C GLY A 81 2.37 -11.38 -44.24
N LEU A 82 2.77 -11.98 -43.12
CA LEU A 82 1.90 -12.18 -41.96
C LEU A 82 1.78 -10.89 -41.12
N PRO A 83 0.68 -10.71 -40.36
CA PRO A 83 0.59 -9.66 -39.36
C PRO A 83 1.77 -9.73 -38.40
N GLN A 84 2.51 -8.64 -38.29
CA GLN A 84 3.74 -8.61 -37.50
C GLN A 84 3.46 -8.51 -36.00
N PHE A 85 2.28 -8.04 -35.59
CA PHE A 85 1.85 -7.89 -34.20
C PHE A 85 2.88 -7.11 -33.37
N LYS A 86 3.20 -5.90 -33.84
CA LYS A 86 4.18 -5.01 -33.21
C LYS A 86 3.63 -3.59 -33.11
N MET A 87 4.16 -2.84 -32.15
CA MET A 87 3.95 -1.40 -32.08
C MET A 87 5.26 -0.67 -31.80
N ASP A 88 5.29 0.62 -32.16
CA ASP A 88 6.37 1.51 -31.77
C ASP A 88 6.12 2.04 -30.34
N MET A 89 7.12 1.90 -29.48
CA MET A 89 7.18 2.55 -28.17
C MET A 89 8.41 3.45 -28.11
N PHE A 90 8.20 4.74 -28.33
CA PHE A 90 9.26 5.76 -28.28
C PHE A 90 10.41 5.48 -29.26
N GLY A 91 10.09 5.02 -30.48
CA GLY A 91 11.09 4.65 -31.48
C GLY A 91 11.65 3.23 -31.33
N ILE A 92 11.15 2.44 -30.38
CA ILE A 92 11.56 1.05 -30.17
C ILE A 92 10.43 0.13 -30.66
N PRO A 93 10.68 -0.74 -31.65
CA PRO A 93 9.68 -1.73 -32.07
C PRO A 93 9.53 -2.80 -30.98
N VAL A 94 8.30 -3.03 -30.53
CA VAL A 94 7.98 -4.00 -29.48
C VAL A 94 6.87 -4.95 -29.93
N ASP A 95 7.09 -6.24 -29.71
CA ASP A 95 6.14 -7.30 -30.07
C ASP A 95 4.98 -7.39 -29.05
N TYR A 96 3.76 -7.57 -29.54
CA TYR A 96 2.57 -7.75 -28.71
C TYR A 96 2.67 -8.94 -27.73
N PRO A 97 3.18 -10.13 -28.12
CA PRO A 97 3.38 -11.23 -27.18
C PRO A 97 4.29 -10.88 -26.00
N PHE A 98 5.36 -10.12 -26.24
CA PHE A 98 6.24 -9.64 -25.18
C PHE A 98 5.51 -8.72 -24.21
N LEU A 99 4.68 -7.82 -24.72
CA LEU A 99 3.91 -6.90 -23.88
C LEU A 99 2.87 -7.64 -23.05
N ILE A 100 2.12 -8.57 -23.65
CA ILE A 100 1.16 -9.41 -22.92
C ILE A 100 1.87 -10.15 -21.78
N ASP A 101 3.02 -10.77 -22.06
CA ASP A 101 3.82 -11.47 -21.06
C ASP A 101 4.25 -10.57 -19.90
N LYS A 102 4.82 -9.40 -20.22
CA LYS A 102 5.21 -8.40 -19.23
C LYS A 102 4.02 -7.96 -18.37
N TYR A 103 2.91 -7.57 -18.99
CA TYR A 103 1.77 -6.99 -18.28
C TYR A 103 1.00 -8.03 -17.46
N ILE A 104 0.98 -9.31 -17.84
CA ILE A 104 0.41 -10.38 -17.01
C ILE A 104 1.22 -10.56 -15.72
N LYS A 105 2.55 -10.55 -15.84
CA LYS A 105 3.45 -10.66 -14.67
C LYS A 105 3.29 -9.47 -13.74
N ASP A 106 3.30 -8.25 -14.31
CA ASP A 106 3.06 -7.02 -13.55
C ASP A 106 1.69 -7.05 -12.87
N PHE A 107 0.64 -7.45 -13.59
CA PHE A 107 -0.72 -7.57 -13.07
C PHE A 107 -0.80 -8.41 -11.79
N PHE A 108 -0.31 -9.66 -11.85
CA PHE A 108 -0.37 -10.55 -10.68
C PHE A 108 0.55 -10.08 -9.54
N GLN A 109 1.69 -9.46 -9.86
CA GLN A 109 2.60 -8.93 -8.85
C GLN A 109 2.00 -7.72 -8.12
N TYR A 110 1.35 -6.80 -8.84
CA TYR A 110 0.69 -5.65 -8.22
C TYR A 110 -0.52 -6.07 -7.37
N LEU A 111 -1.33 -7.03 -7.81
CA LEU A 111 -2.40 -7.55 -6.95
C LEU A 111 -1.85 -8.26 -5.71
N ARG A 112 -0.77 -9.04 -5.85
CA ARG A 112 -0.12 -9.66 -4.67
C ARG A 112 0.41 -8.61 -3.70
N ASN A 113 0.98 -7.51 -4.19
CA ASN A 113 1.45 -6.37 -3.38
C ASN A 113 0.28 -5.65 -2.67
N ALA A 114 -0.88 -5.54 -3.32
CA ALA A 114 -2.08 -4.99 -2.70
C ALA A 114 -2.50 -5.84 -1.48
N MET A 115 -2.44 -7.17 -1.57
CA MET A 115 -2.75 -8.05 -0.44
C MET A 115 -1.75 -7.94 0.71
N ASP A 116 -0.45 -7.82 0.43
CA ASP A 116 0.55 -7.58 1.48
C ASP A 116 0.37 -6.20 2.12
N SER A 117 0.04 -5.17 1.33
CA SER A 117 -0.29 -3.85 1.85
C SER A 117 -1.56 -3.90 2.73
N ALA A 118 -2.57 -4.68 2.36
CA ALA A 118 -3.77 -4.88 3.17
C ALA A 118 -3.45 -5.53 4.53
N ALA A 119 -2.51 -6.48 4.56
CA ALA A 119 -2.00 -7.04 5.81
C ALA A 119 -1.26 -6.00 6.66
N GLN A 120 -0.52 -5.08 6.03
CA GLN A 120 0.11 -3.95 6.73
C GLN A 120 -0.92 -2.98 7.32
N ILE A 121 -2.07 -2.77 6.65
CA ILE A 121 -3.19 -2.00 7.22
C ILE A 121 -3.67 -2.67 8.51
N VAL A 122 -3.93 -3.98 8.49
CA VAL A 122 -4.35 -4.73 9.69
C VAL A 122 -3.30 -4.62 10.81
N ASN A 123 -2.03 -4.74 10.47
CA ASN A 123 -0.92 -4.65 11.43
C ASN A 123 -0.86 -3.27 12.11
N SER A 124 -0.97 -2.19 11.35
CA SER A 124 -0.90 -0.82 11.89
C SER A 124 -2.19 -0.37 12.56
N ALA A 125 -3.35 -0.72 11.99
CA ALA A 125 -4.64 -0.23 12.44
C ALA A 125 -5.26 -1.03 13.57
N LEU A 126 -5.07 -2.35 13.61
CA LEU A 126 -5.70 -3.21 14.63
C LEU A 126 -4.69 -3.66 15.68
N LEU A 127 -3.51 -4.13 15.28
CA LEU A 127 -2.51 -4.57 16.25
C LEU A 127 -1.77 -3.39 16.91
N ALA A 128 -1.70 -2.24 16.23
CA ALA A 128 -1.15 -0.99 16.73
C ALA A 128 0.17 -1.20 17.50
N ASN A 129 0.18 -1.05 18.83
CA ASN A 129 1.39 -1.18 19.64
C ASN A 129 1.90 -2.62 19.80
N GLN A 130 1.09 -3.62 19.43
CA GLN A 130 1.42 -5.04 19.35
C GLN A 130 1.71 -5.51 17.91
N GLY A 131 1.79 -4.57 16.96
CA GLY A 131 2.11 -4.86 15.58
C GLY A 131 3.45 -5.58 15.40
N LEU A 132 3.52 -6.39 14.36
CA LEU A 132 4.77 -7.00 13.91
C LEU A 132 5.67 -5.95 13.25
N ASN A 133 6.96 -6.25 13.17
CA ASN A 133 7.87 -5.50 12.31
C ASN A 133 7.33 -5.50 10.87
N ILE A 134 7.13 -4.30 10.33
CA ILE A 134 6.47 -4.04 9.05
C ILE A 134 7.13 -4.72 7.85
N GLU A 135 8.46 -4.91 7.89
CA GLU A 135 9.23 -5.61 6.85
C GLU A 135 8.94 -7.10 6.79
N ARG A 136 8.37 -7.65 7.87
CA ARG A 136 8.07 -9.06 8.02
C ARG A 136 6.58 -9.32 7.98
N VAL A 137 5.76 -8.37 7.54
CA VAL A 137 4.31 -8.50 7.43
C VAL A 137 3.96 -9.00 6.03
N ASP A 138 3.21 -10.08 5.97
CA ASP A 138 2.58 -10.60 4.75
C ASP A 138 1.17 -11.10 5.06
N PHE A 139 0.38 -11.32 4.01
CA PHE A 139 -1.02 -11.72 4.12
C PHE A 139 -1.25 -12.97 4.98
N ASN A 140 -0.46 -14.02 4.79
CA ASN A 140 -0.64 -15.27 5.54
C ASN A 140 -0.19 -15.13 6.99
N LYS A 141 0.86 -14.34 7.23
CA LYS A 141 1.38 -14.13 8.58
C LYS A 141 0.37 -13.37 9.46
N ILE A 142 -0.33 -12.38 8.91
CA ILE A 142 -1.38 -11.68 9.66
C ILE A 142 -2.54 -12.61 10.01
N ILE A 143 -2.95 -13.50 9.11
CA ILE A 143 -3.95 -14.52 9.43
C ILE A 143 -3.48 -15.38 10.61
N HIS A 144 -2.22 -15.84 10.57
CA HIS A 144 -1.66 -16.64 11.66
C HIS A 144 -1.66 -15.88 13.00
N VAL A 145 -1.29 -14.59 12.99
CA VAL A 145 -1.31 -13.76 14.20
C VAL A 145 -2.73 -13.58 14.72
N LEU A 146 -3.68 -13.19 13.86
CA LEU A 146 -5.07 -12.98 14.27
C LEU A 146 -5.79 -14.26 14.68
N SER A 147 -5.31 -15.43 14.24
CA SER A 147 -5.83 -16.74 14.66
C SER A 147 -5.43 -17.15 16.08
N ASN A 148 -4.53 -16.42 16.74
CA ASN A 148 -4.20 -16.67 18.14
C ASN A 148 -5.38 -16.30 19.05
N ALA A 149 -5.57 -17.06 20.13
CA ALA A 149 -6.72 -16.93 21.04
C ALA A 149 -6.93 -15.49 21.56
N SER A 150 -5.84 -14.74 21.78
CA SER A 150 -5.88 -13.35 22.26
C SER A 150 -6.50 -12.35 21.27
N TYR A 151 -6.52 -12.65 19.98
CA TYR A 151 -6.99 -11.74 18.93
C TYR A 151 -8.27 -12.20 18.25
N VAL A 152 -8.52 -13.52 18.17
CA VAL A 152 -9.71 -14.08 17.51
C VAL A 152 -11.01 -13.47 18.02
N GLN A 153 -11.13 -13.27 19.33
CA GLN A 153 -12.34 -12.70 19.93
C GLN A 153 -12.47 -11.20 19.68
N VAL A 154 -11.36 -10.49 19.49
CA VAL A 154 -11.31 -9.04 19.34
C VAL A 154 -11.54 -8.63 17.88
N PHE A 155 -10.94 -9.34 16.94
CA PHE A 155 -10.92 -8.98 15.51
C PHE A 155 -11.55 -10.07 14.62
N SER A 156 -12.67 -10.63 15.08
CA SER A 156 -13.36 -11.75 14.43
C SER A 156 -13.89 -11.40 13.03
N ASN A 157 -14.36 -10.16 12.83
CA ASN A 157 -14.85 -9.68 11.54
C ASN A 157 -13.71 -9.65 10.51
N THR A 158 -12.60 -8.97 10.86
CA THR A 158 -11.42 -8.88 9.99
C THR A 158 -10.85 -10.27 9.68
N LEU A 159 -10.72 -11.13 10.70
CA LEU A 159 -10.22 -12.49 10.51
C LEU A 159 -11.11 -13.32 9.57
N THR A 160 -12.44 -13.18 9.69
CA THR A 160 -13.39 -13.89 8.81
C THR A 160 -13.19 -13.52 7.35
N VAL A 161 -13.01 -12.23 7.05
CA VAL A 161 -12.75 -11.77 5.69
C VAL A 161 -11.41 -12.29 5.18
N LEU A 162 -10.34 -12.21 5.99
CA LEU A 162 -9.02 -12.71 5.61
C LEU A 162 -9.02 -14.22 5.31
N LEU A 163 -9.72 -15.01 6.14
CA LEU A 163 -9.86 -16.46 5.91
C LEU A 163 -10.68 -16.77 4.67
N ARG A 164 -11.75 -15.99 4.39
CA ARG A 164 -12.51 -16.13 3.14
C ARG A 164 -11.61 -15.93 1.93
N ILE A 165 -10.82 -14.85 1.94
CA ILE A 165 -9.87 -14.54 0.88
C ILE A 165 -8.85 -15.68 0.72
N GLN A 166 -8.23 -16.12 1.82
CA GLN A 166 -7.20 -17.17 1.80
C GLN A 166 -7.69 -18.48 1.17
N ASN A 167 -8.98 -18.81 1.37
CA ASN A 167 -9.59 -20.04 0.88
C ASN A 167 -10.21 -19.92 -0.53
N SER A 168 -10.09 -18.76 -1.18
CA SER A 168 -10.61 -18.54 -2.54
C SER A 168 -9.68 -19.10 -3.62
N ILE A 169 -10.26 -19.48 -4.76
CA ILE A 169 -9.51 -20.00 -5.90
C ILE A 169 -8.70 -18.90 -6.59
N GLU A 170 -9.24 -17.67 -6.61
CA GLU A 170 -8.65 -16.49 -7.22
C GLU A 170 -7.38 -16.08 -6.46
N PHE A 171 -7.45 -16.04 -5.13
CA PHE A 171 -6.29 -15.77 -4.29
C PHE A 171 -5.21 -16.86 -4.44
N ALA A 172 -5.62 -18.13 -4.48
CA ALA A 172 -4.70 -19.25 -4.67
C ALA A 172 -3.98 -19.17 -6.02
N TYR A 173 -4.72 -18.92 -7.11
CA TYR A 173 -4.16 -18.77 -8.45
C TYR A 173 -3.17 -17.60 -8.52
N MET A 174 -3.60 -16.40 -8.11
CA MET A 174 -2.78 -15.18 -8.10
C MET A 174 -1.48 -15.39 -7.30
N THR A 175 -1.59 -15.94 -6.09
CA THR A 175 -0.46 -16.12 -5.19
C THR A 175 0.54 -17.14 -5.72
N GLU A 176 0.07 -18.29 -6.21
CA GLU A 176 0.98 -19.34 -6.68
C GLU A 176 1.55 -19.04 -8.07
N PHE A 177 0.82 -18.33 -8.94
CA PHE A 177 1.37 -17.75 -10.16
C PHE A 177 2.54 -16.81 -9.83
N ASN A 178 2.30 -15.80 -8.98
CA ASN A 178 3.34 -14.82 -8.63
C ASN A 178 4.56 -15.48 -7.97
N ASN A 179 4.34 -16.41 -7.04
CA ASN A 179 5.41 -17.14 -6.37
C ASN A 179 6.24 -18.01 -7.34
N ARG A 180 5.59 -18.57 -8.36
CA ARG A 180 6.27 -19.37 -9.39
C ARG A 180 7.20 -18.49 -10.21
N ILE A 181 6.70 -17.37 -10.73
CA ILE A 181 7.49 -16.40 -11.53
C ILE A 181 8.69 -15.87 -10.72
N LYS A 182 8.47 -15.52 -9.44
CA LYS A 182 9.51 -14.92 -8.60
C LYS A 182 10.62 -15.90 -8.18
N HIS A 183 10.29 -17.17 -7.96
CA HIS A 183 11.19 -18.09 -7.24
C HIS A 183 11.54 -19.38 -7.96
N ILE A 184 10.84 -19.73 -9.05
CA ILE A 184 11.03 -21.03 -9.71
C ILE A 184 11.32 -20.85 -11.19
N SER A 185 10.31 -20.47 -11.97
CA SER A 185 10.40 -20.40 -13.42
C SER A 185 9.18 -19.72 -14.00
N ASP A 186 9.23 -19.39 -15.28
CA ASP A 186 8.13 -18.75 -15.97
C ASP A 186 6.91 -19.68 -16.15
N THR A 187 5.77 -19.07 -16.48
CA THR A 187 4.56 -19.77 -16.94
C THR A 187 4.34 -19.44 -18.41
N LYS A 188 4.27 -20.46 -19.26
CA LYS A 188 4.13 -20.28 -20.70
C LYS A 188 2.82 -19.57 -21.04
N LEU A 189 2.90 -18.60 -21.95
CA LEU A 189 1.74 -18.03 -22.61
C LEU A 189 1.52 -18.66 -23.98
N ILE A 190 0.27 -18.92 -24.32
CA ILE A 190 -0.14 -19.53 -25.58
C ILE A 190 -1.01 -18.53 -26.31
N LEU A 191 -0.42 -17.90 -27.33
CA LEU A 191 -1.08 -16.98 -28.25
C LEU A 191 -1.06 -17.64 -29.63
N SER A 192 -2.23 -17.93 -30.19
CA SER A 192 -2.33 -18.45 -31.56
C SER A 192 -3.59 -17.97 -32.25
N ARG A 193 -3.51 -17.82 -33.56
CA ARG A 193 -4.65 -17.50 -34.44
C ARG A 193 -4.67 -18.48 -35.60
N GLU A 194 -5.87 -18.88 -36.01
CA GLU A 194 -6.06 -19.61 -37.26
C GLU A 194 -5.66 -18.71 -38.43
N LEU A 195 -4.97 -19.25 -39.44
CA LEU A 195 -4.63 -18.47 -40.63
C LEU A 195 -5.91 -18.05 -41.39
N PHE A 196 -6.89 -18.93 -41.43
CA PHE A 196 -8.19 -18.70 -42.04
C PHE A 196 -9.28 -19.12 -41.06
N GLY A 197 -10.21 -18.22 -40.75
CA GLY A 197 -11.23 -18.41 -39.74
C GLY A 197 -11.08 -17.44 -38.56
N ASP A 198 -12.02 -17.52 -37.62
CA ASP A 198 -12.08 -16.65 -36.45
C ASP A 198 -11.43 -17.28 -35.19
N GLY A 199 -10.83 -18.48 -35.31
CA GLY A 199 -10.25 -19.17 -34.17
C GLY A 199 -9.05 -18.44 -33.55
N MET A 200 -9.17 -18.09 -32.27
CA MET A 200 -8.10 -17.47 -31.48
C MET A 200 -7.89 -18.23 -30.16
N THR A 201 -6.65 -18.33 -29.73
CA THR A 201 -6.27 -18.80 -28.39
C THR A 201 -5.41 -17.73 -27.71
N SER A 202 -5.81 -17.32 -26.51
CA SER A 202 -5.06 -16.40 -25.65
C SER A 202 -5.08 -16.93 -24.21
N LYS A 203 -4.08 -17.76 -23.85
CA LYS A 203 -4.11 -18.54 -22.61
C LYS A 203 -2.82 -18.50 -21.81
N ILE A 204 -2.96 -18.53 -20.49
CA ILE A 204 -1.90 -18.90 -19.54
C ILE A 204 -1.89 -20.42 -19.43
N ASP A 205 -0.75 -21.05 -19.71
CA ASP A 205 -0.62 -22.50 -19.66
C ASP A 205 -0.79 -23.06 -18.24
N ALA A 206 -1.13 -24.34 -18.16
CA ALA A 206 -1.25 -25.03 -16.89
C ALA A 206 0.10 -25.06 -16.15
N PHE A 207 0.06 -24.98 -14.81
CA PHE A 207 1.27 -25.05 -13.99
C PHE A 207 1.03 -25.82 -12.69
N TYR A 208 2.12 -26.38 -12.14
CA TYR A 208 2.09 -27.16 -10.91
C TYR A 208 2.86 -26.45 -9.80
N LYS A 209 2.26 -26.35 -8.62
CA LYS A 209 2.88 -25.68 -7.47
C LYS A 209 2.30 -26.18 -6.14
N LYS A 210 3.20 -26.48 -5.19
CA LYS A 210 2.86 -26.93 -3.81
C LYS A 210 1.86 -28.09 -3.75
N GLY A 211 2.01 -29.10 -4.61
CA GLY A 211 1.08 -30.22 -4.62
C GLY A 211 -0.15 -30.04 -5.53
N ASN A 212 -0.42 -28.80 -5.97
CA ASN A 212 -1.64 -28.44 -6.67
C ASN A 212 -1.39 -28.21 -8.17
N GLN A 213 -2.30 -28.75 -8.98
CA GLN A 213 -2.36 -28.49 -10.42
C GLN A 213 -3.29 -27.32 -10.69
N PHE A 214 -2.77 -26.28 -11.34
CA PHE A 214 -3.56 -25.17 -11.85
C PHE A 214 -3.82 -25.41 -13.34
N ALA A 215 -5.10 -25.41 -13.73
CA ALA A 215 -5.50 -25.63 -15.11
C ALA A 215 -5.11 -24.45 -16.00
N GLN A 216 -5.07 -24.72 -17.30
CA GLN A 216 -4.92 -23.67 -18.30
C GLN A 216 -6.08 -22.67 -18.20
N GLN A 217 -5.78 -21.38 -18.31
CA GLN A 217 -6.78 -20.31 -18.19
C GLN A 217 -6.74 -19.36 -19.39
N ASP A 218 -7.88 -18.86 -19.80
CA ASP A 218 -7.96 -17.73 -20.74
C ASP A 218 -7.46 -16.46 -20.06
N ILE A 219 -6.58 -15.71 -20.75
CA ILE A 219 -5.89 -14.56 -20.19
C ILE A 219 -6.88 -13.47 -19.77
N LEU A 220 -7.83 -13.11 -20.64
CA LEU A 220 -8.77 -12.03 -20.38
C LEU A 220 -9.74 -12.41 -19.26
N THR A 221 -10.17 -13.66 -19.26
CA THR A 221 -11.07 -14.21 -18.24
C THR A 221 -10.40 -14.18 -16.86
N ILE A 222 -9.21 -14.79 -16.71
CA ILE A 222 -8.58 -14.92 -15.39
C ILE A 222 -8.09 -13.57 -14.83
N THR A 223 -7.61 -12.67 -15.69
CA THR A 223 -7.19 -11.34 -15.25
C THR A 223 -8.38 -10.53 -14.75
N LYS A 224 -9.52 -10.57 -15.46
CA LYS A 224 -10.74 -9.90 -15.01
C LYS A 224 -11.29 -10.51 -13.71
N GLU A 225 -11.43 -11.83 -13.63
CA GLU A 225 -11.94 -12.52 -12.45
C GLU A 225 -11.12 -12.20 -11.19
N VAL A 226 -9.80 -12.29 -11.29
CA VAL A 226 -8.91 -12.00 -10.16
C VAL A 226 -8.92 -10.52 -9.81
N PHE A 227 -9.00 -9.61 -10.80
CA PHE A 227 -9.09 -8.17 -10.56
C PHE A 227 -10.38 -7.80 -9.81
N ASP A 228 -11.52 -8.27 -10.30
CA ASP A 228 -12.83 -8.03 -9.70
C ASP A 228 -12.90 -8.62 -8.29
N PHE A 229 -12.36 -9.82 -8.09
CA PHE A 229 -12.23 -10.47 -6.79
C PHE A 229 -11.41 -9.60 -5.81
N VAL A 230 -10.17 -9.24 -6.16
CA VAL A 230 -9.31 -8.46 -5.25
C VAL A 230 -9.93 -7.09 -4.95
N GLY A 231 -10.48 -6.41 -5.96
CA GLY A 231 -11.15 -5.13 -5.78
C GLY A 231 -12.30 -5.20 -4.78
N LYS A 232 -13.17 -6.21 -4.92
CA LYS A 232 -14.29 -6.45 -4.00
C LYS A 232 -13.81 -6.79 -2.60
N GLU A 233 -12.88 -7.74 -2.47
CA GLU A 233 -12.45 -8.25 -1.18
C GLU A 233 -11.66 -7.23 -0.36
N ILE A 234 -10.90 -6.34 -1.01
CA ILE A 234 -10.23 -5.22 -0.33
C ILE A 234 -11.24 -4.24 0.28
N ILE A 235 -12.33 -3.93 -0.42
CA ILE A 235 -13.39 -3.07 0.13
C ILE A 235 -14.05 -3.73 1.34
N LEU A 236 -14.36 -5.02 1.25
CA LEU A 236 -14.95 -5.77 2.37
C LEU A 236 -13.98 -5.88 3.56
N LEU A 237 -12.69 -6.00 3.30
CA LEU A 237 -11.66 -6.03 4.34
C LEU A 237 -11.53 -4.66 5.02
N LEU A 238 -11.52 -3.55 4.26
CA LEU A 238 -11.49 -2.21 4.82
C LEU A 238 -12.74 -1.89 5.64
N GLU A 239 -13.90 -2.41 5.24
CA GLU A 239 -15.13 -2.33 6.02
C GLU A 239 -14.99 -3.05 7.36
N ALA A 240 -14.51 -4.30 7.36
CA ALA A 240 -14.30 -5.08 8.58
C ALA A 240 -13.26 -4.41 9.51
N ILE A 241 -12.14 -3.96 8.95
CA ILE A 241 -11.10 -3.21 9.68
C ILE A 241 -11.71 -1.96 10.30
N SER A 242 -12.54 -1.21 9.57
CA SER A 242 -13.15 0.02 10.07
C SER A 242 -14.06 -0.25 11.27
N GLN A 243 -14.79 -1.37 11.28
CA GLN A 243 -15.61 -1.76 12.43
C GLN A 243 -14.74 -2.12 13.63
N ASP A 244 -13.66 -2.87 13.40
CA ASP A 244 -12.76 -3.35 14.44
C ASP A 244 -11.86 -2.23 15.03
N ILE A 245 -11.55 -1.19 14.26
CA ILE A 245 -10.80 0.01 14.72
C ILE A 245 -11.53 0.70 15.89
N LYS A 246 -12.87 0.68 15.91
CA LYS A 246 -13.68 1.35 16.96
C LYS A 246 -13.46 0.79 18.36
N LEU A 247 -12.79 -0.36 18.46
CA LEU A 247 -12.42 -0.97 19.73
C LEU A 247 -11.23 -0.26 20.39
N ASP A 248 -10.52 0.61 19.66
CA ASP A 248 -9.33 1.32 20.13
C ASP A 248 -8.32 0.39 20.83
N ALA A 249 -8.20 -0.83 20.28
CA ALA A 249 -7.39 -1.88 20.85
C ALA A 249 -5.90 -1.56 20.65
N PHE A 250 -5.11 -1.75 21.71
CA PHE A 250 -3.65 -1.63 21.68
C PHE A 250 -3.09 -0.26 21.27
N ILE A 251 -3.86 0.82 21.36
CA ILE A 251 -3.37 2.19 21.06
C ILE A 251 -2.84 2.94 22.30
N HIS A 252 -2.88 2.34 23.49
CA HIS A 252 -2.51 3.01 24.74
C HIS A 252 -1.16 3.74 24.67
N GLY A 253 -1.19 5.04 24.99
CA GLY A 253 -0.03 5.93 24.96
C GLY A 253 0.31 6.51 23.59
N ARG A 254 -0.50 6.27 22.55
CA ARG A 254 -0.41 7.02 21.29
C ARG A 254 -0.94 8.45 21.49
N THR A 255 -0.28 9.44 20.90
CA THR A 255 -0.69 10.84 20.93
C THR A 255 -0.31 11.58 19.64
N HIS A 256 -1.10 12.61 19.32
CA HIS A 256 -0.81 13.60 18.28
C HIS A 256 -0.40 14.95 18.83
N ASP A 257 -0.63 15.17 20.13
CA ASP A 257 -0.59 16.49 20.75
C ASP A 257 0.75 16.74 21.43
N LEU A 258 1.76 17.05 20.62
CA LEU A 258 2.96 17.71 21.15
C LEU A 258 2.79 19.22 21.17
N LYS A 259 3.28 19.82 22.25
CA LYS A 259 3.28 21.26 22.46
C LYS A 259 4.69 21.83 22.42
N PHE A 260 4.81 23.12 22.13
CA PHE A 260 6.09 23.83 22.19
C PHE A 260 6.00 25.14 22.97
N HIS A 261 7.13 25.53 23.54
CA HIS A 261 7.34 26.86 24.12
C HIS A 261 8.65 27.43 23.61
N VAL A 262 8.58 28.58 22.95
CA VAL A 262 9.74 29.33 22.47
C VAL A 262 9.83 30.63 23.26
N GLN A 263 10.99 30.88 23.85
CA GLN A 263 11.34 32.18 24.39
C GLN A 263 12.47 32.76 23.56
N THR A 264 12.28 33.98 23.04
CA THR A 264 13.34 34.78 22.43
C THR A 264 13.64 36.00 23.29
N VAL A 265 14.91 36.24 23.58
CA VAL A 265 15.38 37.40 24.36
C VAL A 265 16.35 38.19 23.48
N LYS A 266 15.96 39.43 23.12
CA LYS A 266 16.66 40.22 22.10
C LYS A 266 18.09 40.56 22.48
N ASP A 267 18.30 40.96 23.73
CA ASP A 267 19.61 41.40 24.24
C ASP A 267 20.42 40.28 24.90
N ALA A 268 19.88 39.06 24.96
CA ALA A 268 20.57 37.87 25.47
C ALA A 268 20.16 36.61 24.69
N PRO A 269 20.69 36.41 23.46
CA PRO A 269 20.38 35.24 22.65
C PRO A 269 20.58 33.90 23.37
N ASP A 270 21.57 33.81 24.27
CA ASP A 270 21.85 32.63 25.09
C ASP A 270 20.75 32.31 26.13
N SER A 271 19.84 33.26 26.38
CA SER A 271 18.63 33.08 27.21
C SER A 271 17.39 32.74 26.38
N SER A 272 17.56 32.60 25.05
CA SER A 272 16.53 32.12 24.15
C SER A 272 16.55 30.60 24.10
N PHE A 273 15.38 29.97 24.15
CA PHE A 273 15.29 28.52 24.12
C PHE A 273 13.99 28.06 23.45
N THR A 274 14.03 26.82 22.99
CA THR A 274 12.87 26.09 22.47
C THR A 274 12.75 24.80 23.24
N VAL A 275 11.55 24.52 23.74
CA VAL A 275 11.23 23.25 24.38
C VAL A 275 9.97 22.64 23.79
N VAL A 276 9.94 21.31 23.77
CA VAL A 276 8.84 20.48 23.29
C VAL A 276 8.36 19.61 24.42
N TYR A 277 7.05 19.58 24.63
CA TYR A 277 6.47 18.95 25.81
C TYR A 277 5.09 18.35 25.55
N VAL A 278 4.69 17.46 26.46
CA VAL A 278 3.30 17.02 26.69
C VAL A 278 2.84 17.51 28.05
N GLU A 279 1.53 17.57 28.25
CA GLU A 279 0.94 18.00 29.52
C GLU A 279 0.49 16.81 30.37
N ALA A 280 0.68 16.94 31.68
CA ALA A 280 0.07 16.11 32.71
C ALA A 280 -0.64 17.04 33.71
N VAL A 281 -1.57 16.52 34.51
CA VAL A 281 -2.31 17.36 35.46
C VAL A 281 -1.40 17.71 36.63
N ASP A 282 -0.91 16.69 37.35
CA ASP A 282 -0.12 16.86 38.57
C ASP A 282 1.15 16.01 38.59
N SER A 283 1.12 14.78 38.05
CA SER A 283 2.27 13.87 38.06
C SER A 283 2.56 13.24 36.69
N ILE A 284 3.86 12.98 36.42
CA ILE A 284 4.30 12.18 35.28
C ILE A 284 3.78 10.73 35.33
N ASP A 285 3.39 10.24 36.51
CA ASP A 285 2.82 8.91 36.68
C ASP A 285 1.43 8.76 36.06
N GLU A 286 0.75 9.87 35.75
CA GLU A 286 -0.51 9.89 34.99
C GLU A 286 -0.30 9.48 33.52
N LEU A 287 0.93 9.66 33.01
CA LEU A 287 1.29 9.32 31.66
C LEU A 287 1.81 7.87 31.57
N PRO A 288 1.62 7.21 30.41
CA PRO A 288 2.09 5.84 30.20
C PRO A 288 3.62 5.73 30.36
N GLU A 289 4.10 4.52 30.67
CA GLU A 289 5.54 4.24 30.66
C GLU A 289 6.19 4.41 29.28
N ILE A 290 5.41 4.17 28.22
CA ILE A 290 5.82 4.36 26.83
C ILE A 290 4.83 5.29 26.16
N LEU A 291 5.32 6.47 25.75
CA LEU A 291 4.62 7.40 24.89
C LEU A 291 4.93 7.06 23.43
N ARG A 292 3.93 7.19 22.57
CA ARG A 292 4.02 6.91 21.14
C ARG A 292 3.52 8.10 20.36
N VAL A 293 4.41 8.76 19.63
CA VAL A 293 4.10 10.08 19.05
C VAL A 293 4.11 10.03 17.54
N LEU A 294 3.04 10.54 16.95
CA LEU A 294 2.97 10.93 15.55
C LEU A 294 2.43 12.35 15.49
N LEU A 295 3.15 13.29 14.87
CA LEU A 295 2.67 14.67 14.79
C LEU A 295 1.57 14.74 13.74
N VAL A 296 0.37 15.16 14.14
CA VAL A 296 -0.79 15.23 13.25
C VAL A 296 -1.54 16.53 13.47
N ARG A 297 -1.92 17.18 12.37
CA ARG A 297 -2.90 18.27 12.36
C ARG A 297 -4.02 17.91 11.40
N SER A 298 -5.24 17.82 11.92
CA SER A 298 -6.44 17.55 11.14
C SER A 298 -7.33 18.81 11.12
N ASN A 299 -7.11 19.67 10.13
CA ASN A 299 -7.98 20.83 9.86
C ASN A 299 -8.85 20.51 8.62
N GLU A 300 -8.82 21.35 7.57
CA GLU A 300 -9.40 21.05 6.27
C GLU A 300 -8.73 19.81 5.65
N GLU A 301 -7.39 19.79 5.64
CA GLU A 301 -6.56 18.66 5.25
C GLU A 301 -5.84 18.04 6.46
N VAL A 302 -5.54 16.73 6.36
CA VAL A 302 -4.74 16.01 7.36
C VAL A 302 -3.27 16.07 6.97
N ASN A 303 -2.49 16.77 7.78
CA ASN A 303 -1.03 16.85 7.68
C ASN A 303 -0.39 16.03 8.80
N SER A 304 0.68 15.31 8.50
CA SER A 304 1.35 14.46 9.47
C SER A 304 2.85 14.33 9.24
N MET A 305 3.60 14.14 10.31
CA MET A 305 5.04 13.91 10.27
C MET A 305 5.48 13.03 11.44
N ASN A 306 6.52 12.23 11.23
CA ASN A 306 7.19 11.53 12.31
C ASN A 306 7.82 12.54 13.30
N SER A 307 7.68 12.29 14.60
CA SER A 307 8.29 13.12 15.64
C SER A 307 9.82 13.00 15.61
N ASP A 308 10.55 14.08 15.31
CA ASP A 308 12.02 14.10 15.17
C ASP A 308 12.79 14.54 16.42
N TYR A 309 12.11 14.62 17.57
CA TYR A 309 12.71 15.01 18.85
C TYR A 309 13.36 13.82 19.56
N ASP A 310 14.50 14.06 20.22
CA ASP A 310 15.20 13.03 21.03
C ASP A 310 14.61 12.89 22.43
N ASP A 311 13.99 13.96 22.93
CA ASP A 311 13.33 14.00 24.22
C ASP A 311 12.12 14.95 24.21
N ILE A 312 11.13 14.65 25.05
CA ILE A 312 9.88 15.38 25.18
C ILE A 312 9.65 15.63 26.66
N LEU A 313 9.56 16.89 27.07
CA LEU A 313 9.32 17.23 28.48
C LEU A 313 7.88 16.93 28.90
N VAL A 314 7.65 16.82 30.20
CA VAL A 314 6.31 16.75 30.80
C VAL A 314 6.09 18.02 31.61
N ARG A 315 5.00 18.73 31.32
CA ARG A 315 4.63 19.98 31.98
C ARG A 315 3.33 19.82 32.76
N ASP A 316 3.32 20.26 34.01
CA ASP A 316 2.13 20.23 34.86
C ASP A 316 1.16 21.41 34.57
N LYS A 317 -0.02 21.40 35.19
CA LYS A 317 -1.00 22.50 35.11
C LYS A 317 -0.49 23.82 35.68
N HIS A 318 0.54 23.78 36.52
CA HIS A 318 1.20 24.93 37.14
C HIS A 318 2.38 25.46 36.31
N GLN A 319 2.55 24.94 35.09
CA GLN A 319 3.59 25.30 34.14
C GLN A 319 5.01 24.83 34.51
N ASN A 320 5.18 23.98 35.53
CA ASN A 320 6.46 23.40 35.90
C ASN A 320 6.79 22.19 35.02
N TYR A 321 8.07 21.99 34.73
CA TYR A 321 8.55 20.78 34.08
C TYR A 321 8.82 19.71 35.13
N ILE A 322 8.07 18.61 35.08
CA ILE A 322 8.04 17.57 36.12
C ILE A 322 8.72 16.27 35.70
N GLY A 323 9.16 16.15 34.44
CA GLY A 323 9.94 15.03 33.95
C GLY A 323 10.12 15.06 32.44
N ARG A 324 10.52 13.94 31.85
CA ARG A 324 10.65 13.79 30.39
C ARG A 324 10.45 12.36 29.91
N PHE A 325 10.23 12.26 28.61
CA PHE A 325 10.34 11.04 27.82
C PHE A 325 11.57 11.14 26.92
N ILE A 326 12.34 10.05 26.80
CA ILE A 326 13.49 9.96 25.90
C ILE A 326 13.18 8.96 24.78
N LEU A 327 13.74 9.21 23.61
CA LEU A 327 13.60 8.34 22.45
C LEU A 327 14.04 6.89 22.77
N ASP A 328 13.16 5.91 22.52
CA ASP A 328 13.35 4.48 22.84
C ASP A 328 13.78 3.66 21.60
N GLU A 329 13.82 4.28 20.43
CA GLU A 329 14.12 3.63 19.14
C GLU A 329 14.94 4.55 18.23
N SER A 330 15.83 3.97 17.42
CA SER A 330 16.63 4.77 16.48
C SER A 330 15.77 5.41 15.41
N ILE A 331 16.02 6.69 15.13
CA ILE A 331 15.38 7.41 14.03
C ILE A 331 15.99 6.96 12.71
N HIS A 332 15.22 6.23 11.92
CA HIS A 332 15.54 5.93 10.54
C HIS A 332 14.80 6.89 9.61
N ASN A 333 15.47 7.35 8.55
CA ASN A 333 14.87 8.14 7.49
C ASN A 333 14.57 7.25 6.28
N ASP A 334 13.51 6.46 6.39
CA ASP A 334 13.06 5.50 5.37
C ASP A 334 11.73 5.91 4.71
N GLY A 335 11.18 7.06 5.11
CA GLY A 335 9.90 7.58 4.60
C GLY A 335 8.66 6.89 5.18
N LEU A 336 8.79 5.93 6.09
CA LEU A 336 7.64 5.27 6.73
C LEU A 336 7.06 6.14 7.84
N LEU A 337 5.76 6.36 7.79
CA LEU A 337 5.04 7.06 8.85
C LEU A 337 4.83 6.10 10.03
N GLN A 338 5.22 6.50 11.24
CA GLN A 338 5.12 5.62 12.42
C GLN A 338 4.98 6.41 13.72
N TYR A 339 4.27 5.82 14.68
CA TYR A 339 4.25 6.33 16.05
C TYR A 339 5.57 6.02 16.74
N ARG A 340 6.43 7.04 16.87
CA ARG A 340 7.75 6.86 17.47
C ARG A 340 7.64 6.63 18.96
N ARG A 341 8.41 5.68 19.46
CA ARG A 341 8.41 5.28 20.86
C ARG A 341 9.35 6.13 21.69
N TYR A 342 8.83 6.62 22.80
CA TYR A 342 9.56 7.33 23.82
C TYR A 342 9.30 6.67 25.17
N LYS A 343 10.35 6.44 25.93
CA LYS A 343 10.29 5.83 27.26
C LYS A 343 10.35 6.91 28.33
N LYS A 344 9.53 6.78 29.36
CA LYS A 344 9.59 7.63 30.54
C LYS A 344 10.98 7.55 31.17
N ASP A 345 11.59 8.71 31.43
CA ASP A 345 12.90 8.81 32.05
C ASP A 345 12.75 9.19 33.53
N ASN A 346 13.59 8.60 34.39
CA ASN A 346 13.57 8.87 35.83
C ASN A 346 14.39 10.13 36.20
N TYR A 347 14.43 11.10 35.28
CA TYR A 347 15.26 12.29 35.38
C TYR A 347 14.44 13.48 35.88
N GLU A 348 15.00 14.27 36.78
CA GLU A 348 14.31 15.40 37.40
C GLU A 348 13.89 16.44 36.35
N GLY A 349 12.64 16.89 36.39
CA GLY A 349 12.06 17.73 35.35
C GLY A 349 12.77 19.07 35.13
N VAL A 350 13.32 19.69 36.17
CA VAL A 350 14.10 20.93 36.05
C VAL A 350 15.43 20.69 35.32
N LEU A 351 16.11 19.58 35.63
CA LEU A 351 17.35 19.23 34.96
C LEU A 351 17.09 18.85 33.50
N ALA A 352 16.03 18.09 33.23
CA ALA A 352 15.56 17.77 31.89
C ALA A 352 15.30 19.03 31.06
N PHE A 353 14.61 20.01 31.65
CA PHE A 353 14.36 21.31 31.02
C PHE A 353 15.67 22.02 30.64
N ILE A 354 16.62 22.14 31.59
CA ILE A 354 17.92 22.78 31.34
C ILE A 354 18.68 22.07 30.21
N GLU A 355 18.68 20.74 30.18
CA GLU A 355 19.33 20.00 29.09
C GLU A 355 18.66 20.26 27.74
N GLN A 356 17.32 20.26 27.67
CA GLN A 356 16.61 20.52 26.43
C GLN A 356 16.82 21.96 25.92
N THR A 357 16.90 22.96 26.80
CA THR A 357 17.18 24.36 26.40
C THR A 357 18.55 24.56 25.72
N LYS A 358 19.50 23.63 25.93
CA LYS A 358 20.81 23.65 25.26
C LYS A 358 20.77 23.03 23.87
N LYS A 359 19.67 22.33 23.53
CA LYS A 359 19.48 21.72 22.20
C LYS A 359 18.79 22.70 21.27
N ILE A 360 19.09 22.57 19.98
CA ILE A 360 18.39 23.31 18.93
C ILE A 360 17.26 22.42 18.41
N TYR A 361 16.03 22.72 18.81
CA TYR A 361 14.85 22.03 18.30
C TYR A 361 14.09 22.87 17.27
N PRO A 362 13.92 22.37 16.03
CA PRO A 362 13.05 23.03 15.07
C PRO A 362 11.60 22.86 15.51
N ILE A 363 10.87 23.95 15.71
CA ILE A 363 9.42 23.87 15.94
C ILE A 363 8.67 23.56 14.65
N ARG A 364 7.56 22.84 14.79
CA ARG A 364 6.64 22.50 13.69
C ARG A 364 5.27 23.15 13.94
N PRO A 365 5.13 24.49 13.82
CA PRO A 365 3.91 25.20 14.22
C PRO A 365 2.66 24.81 13.43
N PHE A 366 2.82 24.21 12.24
CA PHE A 366 1.71 23.67 11.45
C PHE A 366 1.18 22.32 11.97
N LEU A 367 1.96 21.62 12.80
CA LEU A 367 1.65 20.29 13.32
C LEU A 367 1.54 20.24 14.85
N MET A 368 1.96 21.30 15.54
CA MET A 368 2.04 21.37 17.00
C MET A 368 1.37 22.64 17.49
N THR A 369 0.94 22.65 18.75
CA THR A 369 0.39 23.85 19.40
C THR A 369 1.38 24.43 20.39
N GLY A 370 1.44 25.74 20.53
CA GLY A 370 2.46 26.33 21.39
C GLY A 370 2.45 27.84 21.42
N VAL A 371 3.35 28.41 22.22
CA VAL A 371 3.48 29.85 22.41
C VAL A 371 4.89 30.29 22.05
N ILE A 372 4.98 31.40 21.31
CA ILE A 372 6.23 32.11 21.04
C ILE A 372 6.17 33.42 21.85
N VAL A 373 7.10 33.58 22.78
CA VAL A 373 7.22 34.76 23.63
C VAL A 373 8.50 35.50 23.26
N SER A 374 8.37 36.76 22.87
CA SER A 374 9.50 37.66 22.66
C SER A 374 9.60 38.62 23.84
N LYS A 375 10.73 38.56 24.54
CA LYS A 375 11.09 39.53 25.58
C LYS A 375 12.04 40.55 24.96
N GLU A 376 11.63 41.82 25.08
CA GLU A 376 12.46 42.97 24.70
C GLU A 376 13.72 43.03 25.55
#